data_AF-A0A8T3SYA1-F1
#
_entry.id   AF-A0A8T3SYA1-F1
#
_cell.length_a   1.000
_cell.length_b   1.000
_cell.length_c   1.000
_cell.angle_alpha   90.00
_cell.angle_beta   90.00
_cell.angle_gamma   90.00
#
_symmetry.space_group_name_H-M   'P 1'
#
loop_
_entity.id
_entity.type
_entity.pdbx_description
1 polymer ?
#
loop_
_entity_poly.entity_id
_entity_poly.type
_entity_poly.pdbx_seq_one_letter_code
_entity_poly.pdbx_strand_id
1 'polypeptide(L)'
;MSRATPLLALLLLTAQAATADAARDYVKLVGANDAYCVALPGQMRQVVNTHKARAIEVSLERRMGETMQPGRMVEIARPGGKPIDLGCTRIIGGYAQSWVVIVAEFAADTRR
;
A
#
# COMPACT_ATOMS: atom_id res chain seq x y z
N MET A 1 63.90 10.27 0.58
CA MET A 1 62.98 11.31 0.04
C MET A 1 62.15 10.68 -1.07
N SER A 2 60.93 11.20 -1.26
CA SER A 2 59.95 10.89 -2.32
C SER A 2 59.02 9.68 -2.12
N ARG A 3 57.80 10.04 -1.72
CA ARG A 3 56.55 9.28 -1.76
C ARG A 3 56.08 9.12 -3.21
N ALA A 4 55.37 8.04 -3.51
CA ALA A 4 54.29 8.06 -4.50
C ALA A 4 53.37 6.86 -4.29
N THR A 5 52.19 7.12 -3.74
CA THR A 5 51.07 6.18 -3.61
C THR A 5 50.05 6.56 -4.68
N PRO A 6 49.58 5.66 -5.55
CA PRO A 6 48.29 5.85 -6.20
C PRO A 6 47.26 4.93 -5.56
N LEU A 7 46.33 5.58 -4.86
CA LEU A 7 44.97 5.08 -4.69
C LEU A 7 44.42 4.69 -6.06
N LEU A 8 43.95 3.45 -6.22
CA LEU A 8 43.10 3.12 -7.37
C LEU A 8 41.93 2.25 -6.92
N ALA A 9 40.77 2.91 -6.95
CA ALA A 9 39.44 2.35 -7.22
C ALA A 9 38.92 1.27 -6.26
N LEU A 10 38.45 1.72 -5.09
CA LEU A 10 37.27 1.12 -4.46
C LEU A 10 36.09 1.27 -5.44
N LEU A 11 35.82 0.22 -6.22
CA LEU A 11 34.54 0.01 -6.89
C LEU A 11 33.47 -0.20 -5.81
N LEU A 12 32.95 0.92 -5.30
CA LEU A 12 31.71 0.97 -4.55
C LEU A 12 30.58 0.54 -5.49
N LEU A 13 30.38 -0.78 -5.59
CA LEU A 13 29.09 -1.37 -5.96
C LEU A 13 28.08 -0.92 -4.90
N THR A 14 27.58 0.29 -5.07
CA THR A 14 26.36 0.74 -4.42
C THR A 14 25.25 -0.05 -5.09
N ALA A 15 25.00 -1.25 -4.55
CA ALA A 15 23.73 -1.91 -4.71
C ALA A 15 22.68 -0.89 -4.24
N GLN A 16 22.10 -0.17 -5.19
CA GLN A 16 20.95 0.69 -4.96
C GLN A 16 19.84 -0.28 -4.55
N ALA A 17 19.76 -0.53 -3.24
CA ALA A 17 18.60 -1.16 -2.65
C ALA A 17 17.44 -0.23 -2.97
N ALA A 18 16.77 -0.50 -4.10
CA ALA A 18 15.55 0.18 -4.49
C ALA A 18 14.60 0.04 -3.29
N THR A 19 14.43 1.14 -2.60
CA THR A 19 13.67 1.24 -1.36
C THR A 19 12.29 0.65 -1.59
N ALA A 20 11.98 -0.44 -0.90
CA ALA A 20 10.68 -1.12 -0.92
C ALA A 20 9.50 -0.22 -0.43
N ASP A 21 9.75 1.07 -0.18
CA ASP A 21 8.78 2.09 0.23
C ASP A 21 8.33 3.06 -0.88
N ALA A 22 8.90 3.03 -2.09
CA ALA A 22 8.58 4.04 -3.10
C ALA A 22 7.11 4.05 -3.59
N ALA A 23 6.44 2.90 -3.68
CA ALA A 23 5.01 2.85 -4.07
C ALA A 23 4.10 2.98 -2.84
N ARG A 24 4.50 2.42 -1.69
CA ARG A 24 3.74 2.43 -0.44
C ARG A 24 3.45 3.85 0.05
N ASP A 25 4.38 4.78 -0.14
CA ASP A 25 4.22 6.20 0.21
C ASP A 25 3.01 6.89 -0.45
N TYR A 26 2.56 6.34 -1.58
CA TYR A 26 1.42 6.88 -2.33
C TYR A 26 0.10 6.16 -2.04
N VAL A 27 0.11 5.09 -1.25
CA VAL A 27 -1.08 4.33 -0.88
C VAL A 27 -1.62 4.83 0.46
N LYS A 28 -2.89 5.23 0.48
CA LYS A 28 -3.56 5.66 1.71
C LYS A 28 -4.78 4.82 2.00
N LEU A 29 -4.93 4.42 3.26
CA LEU A 29 -6.16 3.84 3.78
C LEU A 29 -7.01 4.94 4.42
N VAL A 30 -8.17 5.23 3.85
CA VAL A 30 -9.06 6.30 4.31
C VAL A 30 -10.42 5.75 4.74
N GLY A 31 -11.16 6.52 5.55
CA GLY A 31 -12.53 6.19 5.93
C GLY A 31 -13.52 7.07 5.18
N ALA A 32 -14.62 6.49 4.71
CA ALA A 32 -15.74 7.20 4.11
C ALA A 32 -17.05 6.86 4.86
N ASN A 33 -17.93 7.85 4.99
CA ASN A 33 -19.26 7.64 5.54
C ASN A 33 -20.17 7.08 4.45
N ASP A 34 -20.27 5.75 4.41
CA ASP A 34 -21.17 5.03 3.52
C ASP A 34 -22.43 4.61 4.29
N ALA A 35 -23.60 4.73 3.66
CA ALA A 35 -24.89 4.46 4.30
C ALA A 35 -24.99 3.04 4.87
N TYR A 36 -24.40 2.05 4.19
CA TYR A 36 -24.39 0.66 4.66
C TYR A 36 -23.51 0.51 5.91
N CYS A 37 -22.35 1.16 5.94
CA CYS A 37 -21.45 1.07 7.09
C CYS A 37 -21.91 1.88 8.30
N VAL A 38 -22.63 2.98 8.08
CA VAL A 38 -23.21 3.80 9.16
C VAL A 38 -24.26 3.01 9.95
N ALA A 39 -25.00 2.10 9.31
CA ALA A 39 -25.91 1.18 10.00
C ALA A 39 -25.18 0.18 10.93
N LEU A 40 -23.88 -0.03 10.73
CA LEU A 40 -23.02 -0.93 11.50
C LEU A 40 -22.08 -0.17 12.46
N PRO A 41 -22.54 0.93 13.07
CA PRO A 41 -21.71 2.00 13.64
C PRO A 41 -20.25 2.07 13.15
N GLY A 42 -20.05 2.07 11.83
CA GLY A 42 -18.74 2.00 11.20
C GLY A 42 -18.60 2.93 10.00
N GLN A 43 -17.43 2.87 9.37
CA GLN A 43 -17.12 3.59 8.14
C GLN A 43 -16.70 2.61 7.05
N MET A 44 -16.91 2.96 5.80
CA MET A 44 -16.31 2.25 4.68
C MET A 44 -14.80 2.49 4.73
N ARG A 45 -13.99 1.44 4.79
CA ARG A 45 -12.54 1.55 4.63
C ARG A 45 -12.25 1.53 3.13
N GLN A 46 -11.41 2.44 2.67
CA GLN A 46 -11.03 2.54 1.27
C GLN A 46 -9.52 2.59 1.11
N VAL A 47 -9.02 2.12 -0.03
CA VAL A 47 -7.64 2.36 -0.48
C VAL A 47 -7.63 3.39 -1.60
N VAL A 48 -6.69 4.33 -1.51
CA VAL A 48 -6.51 5.43 -2.45
C VAL A 48 -5.07 5.49 -2.92
N ASN A 49 -4.89 5.65 -4.23
CA ASN A 49 -3.61 5.96 -4.84
C ASN A 49 -3.48 7.49 -5.03
N THR A 50 -2.47 8.07 -4.38
CA THR A 50 -2.14 9.50 -4.46
C THR A 50 -1.02 9.81 -5.45
N HIS A 51 -0.44 8.80 -6.10
CA HIS A 51 0.52 8.99 -7.17
C HIS A 51 -0.17 9.60 -8.40
N LYS A 52 0.48 10.59 -9.02
CA LYS A 52 -0.13 11.39 -10.09
C LYS A 52 -0.25 10.67 -11.44
N ALA A 53 0.59 9.66 -11.68
CA ALA A 53 0.76 9.11 -13.03
C ALA A 53 0.84 7.58 -13.14
N ARG A 54 0.89 6.85 -12.02
CA ARG A 54 1.18 5.42 -12.04
C ARG A 54 0.15 4.69 -11.21
N ALA A 55 -0.34 3.58 -11.74
CA ALA A 55 -1.18 2.66 -10.98
C ALA A 55 -0.32 1.89 -9.98
N ILE A 56 -0.92 1.51 -8.87
CA ILE A 56 -0.27 0.75 -7.80
C ILE A 56 -1.10 -0.50 -7.56
N GLU A 57 -0.47 -1.65 -7.69
CA GLU A 57 -1.02 -2.91 -7.18
C GLU A 57 -0.79 -2.96 -5.68
N VAL A 58 -1.87 -3.09 -4.92
CA VAL A 58 -1.87 -3.09 -3.46
C VAL A 58 -2.37 -4.45 -2.99
N SER A 59 -1.52 -5.18 -2.27
CA SER A 59 -1.93 -6.34 -1.50
C SER A 59 -2.32 -5.93 -0.09
N LEU A 60 -3.47 -6.41 0.37
CA LEU A 60 -4.00 -6.13 1.70
C LEU A 60 -4.35 -7.41 2.45
N GLU A 61 -4.13 -7.36 3.76
CA GLU A 61 -4.62 -8.36 4.72
C GLU A 61 -5.75 -7.77 5.54
N ARG A 62 -6.78 -8.58 5.73
CA ARG A 62 -7.89 -8.25 6.64
C ARG A 62 -7.55 -8.70 8.05
N ARG A 63 -7.85 -7.86 9.03
CA ARG A 63 -7.75 -8.19 10.45
C ARG A 63 -9.07 -7.99 11.17
N MET A 64 -9.32 -8.84 12.15
CA MET A 64 -10.43 -8.76 13.10
C MET A 64 -9.83 -8.59 14.49
N GLY A 65 -9.84 -7.36 15.02
CA GLY A 65 -8.97 -7.00 16.13
C GLY A 65 -7.50 -7.25 15.79
N GLU A 66 -6.81 -8.05 16.59
CA GLU A 66 -5.40 -8.42 16.37
C GLU A 66 -5.23 -9.67 15.48
N THR A 67 -6.32 -10.37 15.15
CA THR A 67 -6.28 -11.64 14.42
C THR A 67 -6.31 -11.40 12.91
N MET A 68 -5.25 -11.82 12.22
CA MET A 68 -5.22 -11.90 10.75
C MET A 68 -6.26 -12.91 10.26
N GLN A 69 -7.06 -12.51 9.27
CA GLN A 69 -8.04 -13.37 8.63
C GLN A 69 -7.43 -14.06 7.40
N PRO A 70 -7.92 -15.25 7.02
CA PRO A 70 -7.48 -15.92 5.81
C PRO A 70 -7.86 -15.13 4.56
N GLY A 71 -6.98 -15.19 3.56
CA GLY A 71 -7.15 -14.53 2.27
C GLY A 71 -6.41 -13.19 2.17
N ARG A 72 -5.78 -12.98 1.01
CA ARG A 72 -5.19 -11.70 0.62
C ARG A 72 -6.11 -11.06 -0.41
N MET A 73 -6.36 -9.76 -0.26
CA MET A 73 -7.01 -8.95 -1.28
C MET A 73 -5.93 -8.26 -2.11
N VAL A 74 -6.09 -8.25 -3.44
CA VAL A 74 -5.18 -7.57 -4.36
C VAL A 74 -5.98 -6.63 -5.22
N GLU A 75 -5.61 -5.35 -5.21
CA GLU A 75 -6.34 -4.27 -5.88
C GLU A 75 -5.40 -3.43 -6.74
N ILE A 76 -5.87 -2.96 -7.88
CA ILE A 76 -5.12 -2.01 -8.74
C ILE A 76 -5.70 -0.62 -8.56
N ALA A 77 -5.05 0.19 -7.73
CA ALA A 77 -5.41 1.57 -7.49
C ALA A 77 -4.84 2.46 -8.61
N ARG A 78 -5.71 2.94 -9.50
CA ARG A 78 -5.33 3.82 -10.63
C ARG A 78 -5.01 5.25 -10.17
N PRO A 79 -4.07 5.95 -10.83
CA PRO A 79 -3.77 7.34 -10.51
C PRO A 79 -4.97 8.23 -10.80
N GLY A 80 -5.36 9.08 -9.84
CA GLY A 80 -6.59 9.90 -9.94
C GLY A 80 -7.89 9.08 -10.04
N GLY A 81 -7.82 7.77 -9.81
CA GLY A 81 -8.97 6.88 -9.80
C GLY A 81 -9.85 7.08 -8.58
N LYS A 82 -11.06 6.51 -8.62
CA LYS A 82 -11.93 6.47 -7.45
C LYS A 82 -11.29 5.64 -6.33
N PRO A 83 -11.50 5.99 -5.05
CA PRO A 83 -11.18 5.12 -3.93
C PRO A 83 -11.79 3.73 -4.12
N ILE A 84 -11.05 2.69 -3.74
CA ILE A 84 -11.50 1.30 -3.82
C ILE A 84 -12.02 0.88 -2.44
N ASP A 85 -13.26 0.40 -2.40
CA ASP A 85 -13.92 -0.03 -1.16
C ASP A 85 -13.39 -1.38 -0.68
N LEU A 86 -12.99 -1.43 0.59
CA LEU A 86 -12.49 -2.63 1.27
C LEU A 86 -13.51 -3.21 2.25
N GLY A 87 -14.66 -2.54 2.40
CA GLY A 87 -15.72 -2.91 3.34
C GLY A 87 -15.67 -2.13 4.66
N CYS A 88 -16.68 -2.34 5.49
CA CYS A 88 -16.89 -1.57 6.71
C CYS A 88 -15.84 -1.86 7.78
N THR A 89 -15.51 -0.85 8.60
CA THR A 89 -14.64 -0.99 9.78
C THR A 89 -15.32 -1.76 10.93
N ARG A 90 -16.62 -1.99 10.82
CA ARG A 90 -17.40 -2.84 11.71
C ARG A 90 -18.33 -3.71 10.90
N ILE A 91 -18.48 -4.95 11.33
CA ILE A 91 -19.32 -5.95 10.68
C ILE A 91 -20.49 -6.35 11.59
N ILE A 92 -21.42 -7.13 11.05
CA ILE A 92 -22.51 -7.74 11.81
C ILE A 92 -21.93 -8.53 12.99
N GLY A 93 -22.52 -8.35 14.17
CA GLY A 93 -21.99 -8.88 15.43
C GLY A 93 -21.08 -7.89 16.20
N GLY A 94 -20.85 -6.68 15.66
CA GLY A 94 -20.16 -5.60 16.37
C GLY A 94 -18.63 -5.69 16.36
N TYR A 95 -18.06 -6.69 15.67
CA TYR A 95 -16.62 -6.88 15.59
C TYR A 95 -15.94 -5.78 14.76
N ALA A 96 -14.78 -5.32 15.23
CA ALA A 96 -13.94 -4.38 14.52
C ALA A 96 -13.13 -5.08 13.43
N GLN A 97 -13.22 -4.55 12.22
CA GLN A 97 -12.48 -4.98 11.04
C GLN A 97 -11.48 -3.89 10.64
N SER A 98 -10.25 -4.28 10.31
CA SER A 98 -9.25 -3.39 9.74
C SER A 98 -8.54 -4.04 8.55
N TRP A 99 -7.84 -3.22 7.80
CA TRP A 99 -7.06 -3.62 6.63
C TRP A 99 -5.64 -3.12 6.79
N VAL A 100 -4.68 -3.94 6.41
CA VAL A 100 -3.25 -3.61 6.46
C VAL A 100 -2.68 -3.77 5.06
N VAL A 101 -2.05 -2.72 4.55
CA VAL A 101 -1.26 -2.81 3.33
C VAL A 101 0.01 -3.60 3.65
N ILE A 102 0.22 -4.69 2.94
CA ILE A 102 1.37 -5.57 3.14
C ILE A 102 2.37 -5.47 1.98
N VAL A 103 1.87 -5.28 0.75
CA VAL A 103 2.69 -5.02 -0.43
C VAL A 103 2.03 -3.88 -1.20
N ALA A 104 2.85 -2.95 -1.67
CA ALA A 104 2.45 -1.91 -2.60
C ALA A 104 3.54 -1.80 -3.66
N GLU A 105 3.17 -2.05 -4.91
CA GLU A 105 4.09 -2.04 -6.05
C GLU A 105 3.48 -1.22 -7.17
N PHE A 106 4.30 -0.46 -7.89
CA PHE A 106 3.80 0.17 -9.10
C PHE A 106 3.42 -0.92 -10.10
N ALA A 107 2.17 -0.91 -10.55
CA ALA A 107 1.69 -1.88 -11.53
C ALA A 107 2.53 -1.76 -12.81
N ALA A 108 2.82 -2.90 -13.44
CA ALA A 108 3.40 -2.93 -14.78
C ALA A 108 2.46 -2.16 -15.72
N ASP A 109 3.04 -1.31 -16.60
CA ASP A 109 2.31 -0.40 -17.49
C ASP A 109 1.22 -1.17 -18.26
N THR A 110 -0.03 -1.08 -17.78
CA THR A 110 -1.20 -1.67 -18.43
C THR A 110 -1.91 -0.58 -19.20
N ARG A 111 -1.21 -0.05 -20.22
CA ARG A 111 -1.90 0.51 -21.39
C ARG A 111 -2.62 -0.65 -22.09
N ARG A 112 -3.91 -0.83 -21.79
CA ARG A 112 -4.87 -1.49 -22.67
C ARG A 112 -6.03 -0.55 -22.88
#